data_AF-A0ABD4S1Q3-F1
#
_entry.id   AF-A0ABD4S1Q3-F1
#
_cell.length_a   1.000
_cell.length_b   1.000
_cell.length_c   1.000
_cell.angle_alpha   90.00
_cell.angle_beta   90.00
_cell.angle_gamma   90.00
#
_symmetry.space_group_name_H-M   'P 1'
#
loop_
_entity.id
_entity.type
_entity.pdbx_description
1 polymer ?
#
loop_
_entity_poly.entity_id
_entity_poly.type
_entity_poly.pdbx_seq_one_letter_code
_entity_poly.pdbx_strand_id
1 'polypeptide(L)'
;MLNLGENLKRLRKERNLSQEQLAEMLNVSRQAISKWESNKTYPDIENLILLRNLFNVTLDDLIVNENKTEVEYTIVPSKLPTDNITDYDKNEEENDPSDNLIIGGFIIGISIGFITDNFMWGVVGSFIGMGISYILEYIKKEIE
;
A
#
# COMPACT_ATOMS: atom_id res chain seq x y z
N MET A 1 -5.24 -9.70 16.27
CA MET A 1 -5.24 -8.37 15.60
C MET A 1 -3.80 -7.97 15.34
N LEU A 2 -3.46 -7.54 14.13
CA LEU A 2 -2.11 -7.09 13.77
C LEU A 2 -1.76 -5.83 14.59
N ASN A 3 -0.61 -5.80 15.24
CA ASN A 3 -0.21 -4.66 16.08
C ASN A 3 1.24 -4.22 15.83
N LEU A 4 1.48 -3.85 14.57
CA LEU A 4 2.77 -3.37 14.09
C LEU A 4 3.31 -2.20 14.92
N GLY A 5 2.47 -1.21 15.24
CA GLY A 5 2.92 0.01 15.90
C GLY A 5 3.49 -0.23 17.30
N GLU A 6 2.85 -1.11 18.09
CA GLU A 6 3.36 -1.49 19.41
C GLU A 6 4.65 -2.31 19.31
N ASN A 7 4.71 -3.29 18.40
CA ASN A 7 5.91 -4.09 18.17
C ASN A 7 7.09 -3.24 17.71
N LEU A 8 6.87 -2.34 16.75
CA LEU A 8 7.88 -1.41 16.25
C LEU A 8 8.43 -0.53 17.38
N LYS A 9 7.52 0.02 18.20
CA LYS A 9 7.89 0.87 19.34
C LYS A 9 8.68 0.10 20.40
N ARG A 10 8.31 -1.17 20.64
CA ARG A 10 9.03 -2.07 21.55
C ARG A 10 10.44 -2.34 21.02
N LEU A 11 10.58 -2.82 19.79
CA LEU A 11 11.86 -3.12 19.15
C LEU A 11 12.80 -1.90 19.10
N ARG A 12 12.25 -0.72 18.79
CA ARG A 12 13.01 0.54 18.80
C ARG A 12 13.57 0.84 20.20
N LYS A 13 12.74 0.69 21.24
CA LYS A 13 13.15 0.94 22.62
C LYS A 13 14.17 -0.08 23.14
N GLU A 14 14.04 -1.36 22.77
CA GLU A 14 15.02 -2.41 23.11
C GLU A 14 16.41 -2.09 22.55
N ARG A 15 16.47 -1.42 21.40
CA ARG A 15 17.71 -0.93 20.79
C ARG A 15 18.14 0.46 21.29
N ASN A 16 17.43 1.05 22.26
CA ASN A 16 17.65 2.42 22.79
C ASN A 16 17.65 3.52 21.72
N LEU A 17 16.87 3.34 20.64
CA LEU A 17 16.79 4.31 19.56
C LEU A 17 15.68 5.34 19.82
N SER A 18 15.93 6.60 19.50
CA SER A 18 14.87 7.61 19.37
C SER A 18 14.11 7.45 18.05
N GLN A 19 12.92 8.05 17.95
CA GLN A 19 12.17 8.06 16.68
C GLN A 19 12.95 8.76 15.55
N GLU A 20 13.76 9.77 15.89
CA GLU A 20 14.60 10.50 14.92
C GLU A 20 15.69 9.58 14.36
N GLN A 21 16.41 8.88 15.24
CA GLN A 21 17.48 7.95 14.85
C GLN A 21 16.96 6.80 14.01
N LEU A 22 15.80 6.24 14.35
CA LEU A 22 15.18 5.19 13.53
C LEU A 22 14.76 5.72 12.14
N ALA A 23 14.24 6.95 12.09
CA ALA A 23 13.86 7.59 10.84
C ALA A 23 15.07 7.82 9.92
N GLU A 24 16.18 8.26 10.49
CA GLU A 24 17.46 8.45 9.78
C GLU A 24 18.00 7.14 9.23
N MET A 25 17.95 6.05 10.01
CA MET A 25 18.37 4.71 9.58
C MET A 25 17.53 4.14 8.42
N LEU A 26 16.25 4.49 8.38
CA LEU A 26 15.31 4.03 7.34
C LEU A 26 15.16 5.03 6.19
N ASN A 27 15.86 6.17 6.25
CA ASN A 27 15.73 7.28 5.30
C ASN A 27 14.27 7.76 5.10
N VAL A 28 13.54 7.88 6.22
CA VAL A 28 12.16 8.38 6.24
C VAL A 28 12.03 9.57 7.18
N SER A 29 10.90 10.26 7.17
CA SER A 29 10.64 11.33 8.14
C SER A 29 10.34 10.75 9.52
N ARG A 30 10.77 11.44 10.59
CA ARG A 30 10.38 11.12 11.97
C ARG A 30 8.86 11.05 12.17
N GLN A 31 8.12 11.85 11.41
CA GLN A 31 6.66 11.84 11.40
C GLN A 31 6.09 10.52 10.89
N ALA A 32 6.74 9.88 9.91
CA ALA A 32 6.35 8.54 9.43
C ALA A 32 6.49 7.51 10.55
N ILE A 33 7.64 7.47 11.24
CA ILE A 33 7.86 6.58 12.40
C ILE A 33 6.78 6.80 13.48
N SER A 34 6.47 8.06 13.80
CA SER A 34 5.43 8.39 14.78
C SER A 34 4.04 7.88 14.36
N LYS A 35 3.69 8.00 13.07
CA LYS A 35 2.42 7.48 12.54
C LYS A 35 2.38 5.95 12.54
N TRP A 36 3.48 5.28 12.21
CA TRP A 36 3.58 3.82 12.28
C TRP A 36 3.45 3.30 13.71
N GLU A 37 4.16 3.90 14.66
CA GLU A 37 4.08 3.53 16.09
C GLU A 37 2.72 3.79 16.73
N SER A 38 1.90 4.67 16.14
CA SER A 38 0.54 4.98 16.59
C SER A 38 -0.54 4.29 15.77
N ASN A 39 -0.17 3.33 14.91
CA ASN A 39 -1.07 2.59 14.02
C ASN A 39 -1.93 3.51 13.11
N LYS A 40 -1.49 4.75 12.87
CA LYS A 40 -2.21 5.72 12.01
C LYS A 40 -1.97 5.44 10.52
N THR A 41 -0.80 4.91 10.19
CA THR A 41 -0.41 4.48 8.85
C THR A 41 0.47 3.25 8.96
N TYR A 42 0.65 2.53 7.86
CA TYR A 42 1.57 1.39 7.77
C TYR A 42 2.79 1.75 6.92
N PRO A 43 3.96 1.12 7.16
CA PRO A 43 5.09 1.17 6.25
C PRO A 43 4.76 0.41 4.96
N ASP A 44 5.36 0.83 3.86
CA ASP A 44 5.35 0.05 2.62
C ASP A 44 6.21 -1.22 2.74
N ILE A 45 6.16 -2.06 1.71
CA ILE A 45 6.88 -3.34 1.67
C ILE A 45 8.39 -3.14 1.81
N GLU A 46 8.96 -2.09 1.19
CA GLU A 46 10.39 -1.81 1.26
C GLU A 46 10.81 -1.48 2.70
N ASN A 47 10.08 -0.59 3.36
CA ASN A 47 10.31 -0.24 4.76
C ASN A 47 10.08 -1.43 5.70
N LEU A 48 9.12 -2.31 5.43
CA LEU A 48 8.93 -3.54 6.19
C LEU A 48 10.14 -4.48 6.08
N ILE A 49 10.72 -4.62 4.89
CA ILE A 49 11.95 -5.42 4.68
C ILE A 49 13.13 -4.78 5.41
N LEU A 50 13.26 -3.45 5.35
CA LEU A 50 14.32 -2.72 6.07
C LEU A 50 14.18 -2.88 7.58
N LEU A 51 12.98 -2.75 8.12
CA LEU A 51 12.67 -2.97 9.54
C LEU A 51 13.02 -4.39 10.00
N ARG A 52 12.62 -5.39 9.21
CA ARG A 52 12.96 -6.80 9.42
C ARG A 52 14.47 -6.98 9.57
N ASN A 53 15.23 -6.42 8.63
CA ASN A 53 16.69 -6.54 8.61
C ASN A 53 17.35 -5.76 9.76
N LEU A 54 16.87 -4.54 10.04
CA LEU A 54 17.40 -3.66 11.08
C LEU A 54 17.27 -4.28 12.48
N PHE A 55 16.09 -4.85 12.76
CA PHE A 55 15.81 -5.45 14.07
C PHE A 55 16.17 -6.93 14.14
N ASN A 56 16.46 -7.57 13.01
CA ASN A 56 16.75 -9.00 12.87
C ASN A 56 15.62 -9.88 13.44
N VAL A 57 14.40 -9.61 12.99
CA VAL A 57 13.16 -10.29 13.38
C VAL A 57 12.45 -10.85 12.14
N THR A 58 11.49 -11.75 12.32
CA THR A 58 10.63 -12.16 11.19
C THR A 58 9.56 -11.10 10.91
N LEU A 59 8.95 -11.17 9.73
CA LEU A 59 7.83 -10.27 9.42
C LEU A 59 6.62 -10.57 10.33
N ASP A 60 6.41 -11.84 10.68
CA ASP A 60 5.37 -12.24 11.62
C ASP A 60 5.59 -11.62 13.00
N ASP A 61 6.82 -11.66 13.53
CA ASP A 61 7.17 -11.01 14.81
C ASP A 61 6.95 -9.49 14.77
N LEU A 62 7.09 -8.88 13.60
CA LEU A 62 6.93 -7.45 13.41
C LEU A 62 5.44 -7.06 13.40
N ILE A 63 4.56 -7.86 12.78
CA ILE A 63 3.17 -7.47 12.50
C ILE A 63 2.15 -8.18 13.43
N VAL A 64 2.45 -9.38 13.93
CA VAL A 64 1.53 -10.21 14.71
C VAL A 64 1.61 -9.86 16.21
N ASN A 65 0.45 -9.90 16.88
CA ASN A 65 0.34 -9.68 18.32
C ASN A 65 0.39 -11.04 19.06
N GLU A 66 0.95 -11.04 20.27
CA GLU A 66 1.29 -12.17 21.15
C GLU A 66 0.14 -13.14 21.49
N ASN A 67 -1.07 -12.84 21.04
CA ASN A 67 -2.17 -13.80 20.97
C ASN A 67 -1.87 -14.81 19.87
N LYS A 68 -0.96 -15.74 20.16
CA LYS A 68 -0.72 -16.96 19.39
C LYS A 68 -2.08 -17.61 19.10
N THR A 69 -2.62 -17.38 17.93
CA THR A 69 -3.29 -18.48 17.25
C THR A 69 -2.14 -19.34 16.78
N GLU A 70 -1.93 -20.50 17.42
CA GLU A 70 -1.12 -21.56 16.82
C GLU A 70 -1.80 -21.89 15.49
N VAL A 71 -1.38 -21.20 14.42
CA VAL A 71 -1.63 -21.70 13.08
C VAL A 71 -0.56 -22.76 12.91
N GLU A 72 -0.94 -23.99 13.23
CA GLU A 72 -0.20 -25.18 12.87
C GLU A 72 -0.03 -25.13 11.35
N TYR A 73 1.13 -24.66 10.90
CA TYR A 73 1.54 -24.83 9.52
C TYR A 73 1.82 -26.32 9.37
N THR A 74 0.80 -27.11 9.01
CA THR A 74 1.04 -28.47 8.55
C THR A 74 2.00 -28.36 7.38
N ILE A 75 3.26 -28.73 7.61
CA ILE A 75 4.24 -28.98 6.57
C ILE A 75 3.66 -30.16 5.76
N VAL A 76 2.82 -29.87 4.79
CA VAL A 76 2.57 -30.81 3.71
C VAL A 76 3.88 -30.81 2.94
N PRO A 77 4.63 -31.93 2.87
CA PRO A 77 5.88 -31.95 2.12
C PRO A 77 5.55 -31.72 0.65
N SER A 78 5.66 -30.48 0.19
CA SER A 78 5.67 -30.18 -1.23
C SER A 78 6.97 -30.74 -1.78
N LYS A 79 6.90 -31.89 -2.43
CA LYS A 79 7.88 -32.21 -3.47
C LYS A 79 7.78 -31.05 -4.46
N LEU A 80 8.81 -30.20 -4.50
CA LEU A 80 8.92 -29.17 -5.52
C LEU A 80 9.02 -29.89 -6.87
N PRO A 81 8.05 -29.74 -7.78
CA PRO A 81 8.23 -30.17 -9.16
C PRO A 81 9.30 -29.27 -9.79
N THR A 82 10.43 -29.84 -10.15
CA THR A 82 11.44 -29.21 -11.01
C THR A 82 11.08 -29.52 -12.46
N ASP A 83 10.13 -28.77 -12.99
CA ASP A 83 9.79 -28.76 -14.41
C ASP A 83 9.39 -27.34 -14.82
N ASN A 84 10.41 -26.65 -15.28
CA ASN A 84 10.41 -25.47 -16.13
C ASN A 84 9.23 -25.39 -17.11
N ILE A 85 8.24 -24.55 -16.79
CA ILE A 85 7.45 -23.81 -17.78
C ILE A 85 7.30 -22.37 -17.27
N THR A 86 7.93 -21.47 -18.02
CA THR A 86 7.57 -20.07 -18.14
C THR A 86 6.10 -19.97 -18.50
N ASP A 87 5.27 -19.54 -17.56
CA ASP A 87 4.09 -18.77 -17.89
C ASP A 87 3.79 -17.84 -16.72
N TYR A 88 4.39 -16.66 -16.77
CA TYR A 88 3.99 -15.56 -15.92
C TYR A 88 2.71 -15.02 -16.57
N ASP A 89 1.60 -15.68 -16.25
CA ASP A 89 0.28 -15.31 -16.73
C ASP A 89 0.01 -13.87 -16.27
N LYS A 90 0.17 -12.93 -17.21
CA LYS A 90 -0.32 -11.58 -17.06
C LYS A 90 -1.83 -11.71 -17.04
N ASN A 91 -2.39 -11.85 -15.85
CA ASN A 91 -3.73 -11.37 -15.63
C ASN A 91 -3.64 -9.83 -15.76
N GLU A 92 -3.74 -9.35 -17.00
CA GLU A 92 -4.26 -8.01 -17.26
C GLU A 92 -5.67 -8.04 -16.66
N GLU A 93 -5.79 -7.60 -15.40
CA GLU A 93 -7.07 -7.13 -14.89
C GLU A 93 -7.57 -6.13 -15.92
N GLU A 94 -8.65 -6.49 -16.59
CA GLU A 94 -9.36 -5.65 -17.54
C GLU A 94 -9.84 -4.42 -16.76
N ASN A 95 -8.98 -3.41 -16.69
CA ASN A 95 -9.28 -2.14 -16.05
C ASN A 95 -10.42 -1.54 -16.86
N ASP A 96 -11.62 -1.45 -16.26
CA ASP A 96 -12.78 -0.85 -16.90
C ASP A 96 -12.37 0.55 -17.39
N PRO A 97 -12.42 0.86 -18.70
CA PRO A 97 -11.90 2.12 -19.23
C PRO A 97 -12.54 3.37 -18.60
N SER A 98 -13.68 3.21 -17.91
CA SER A 98 -14.33 4.21 -17.06
C SER A 98 -13.50 4.60 -15.82
N ASP A 99 -12.82 3.66 -15.16
CA ASP A 99 -12.02 3.93 -13.94
C ASP A 99 -10.78 4.78 -14.25
N ASN A 100 -10.13 4.50 -15.38
CA ASN A 100 -8.99 5.28 -15.89
C ASN A 100 -9.39 6.71 -16.25
N LEU A 101 -10.65 6.92 -16.67
CA LEU A 101 -11.16 8.23 -17.06
C LEU A 101 -11.46 9.12 -15.85
N ILE A 102 -11.97 8.57 -14.76
CA ILE A 102 -12.19 9.31 -13.51
C ILE A 102 -10.84 9.75 -12.93
N ILE A 103 -9.90 8.80 -12.80
CA ILE A 103 -8.56 9.06 -12.22
C ILE A 103 -7.77 10.02 -13.12
N GLY A 104 -7.84 9.83 -14.44
CA GLY A 104 -7.21 10.71 -15.43
C GLY A 104 -7.76 12.14 -15.38
N GLY A 105 -9.07 12.32 -15.22
CA GLY A 105 -9.70 13.64 -15.08
C GLY A 105 -9.24 14.41 -13.85
N PHE A 106 -9.03 13.70 -12.73
CA PHE A 106 -8.56 14.30 -11.48
C PHE A 106 -7.11 14.80 -11.60
N ILE A 107 -6.22 13.97 -12.17
CA ILE A 107 -4.79 14.27 -12.32
C ILE A 107 -4.58 15.44 -13.30
N ILE A 108 -5.29 15.44 -14.44
CA ILE A 108 -5.19 16.51 -15.44
C ILE A 108 -5.75 17.82 -14.88
N GLY A 109 -6.89 17.77 -14.18
CA GLY A 109 -7.52 18.95 -13.59
C GLY A 109 -6.65 19.60 -12.50
N ILE A 110 -6.03 18.80 -11.62
CA ILE A 110 -5.10 19.30 -10.61
C ILE A 110 -3.88 19.95 -11.29
N SER A 111 -3.31 19.30 -12.31
CA SER A 111 -2.14 19.81 -13.04
C SER A 111 -2.44 21.17 -13.69
N ILE A 112 -3.60 21.32 -14.33
CA ILE A 112 -4.04 22.60 -14.93
C ILE A 112 -4.32 23.65 -13.84
N GLY A 113 -4.89 23.24 -12.71
CA GLY A 113 -5.16 24.13 -11.57
C GLY A 113 -3.88 24.73 -10.98
N PHE A 114 -2.79 23.96 -10.90
CA PHE A 114 -1.47 24.44 -10.48
C PHE A 114 -0.82 25.36 -11.52
N ILE A 115 -1.04 25.12 -12.81
CA ILE A 115 -0.50 25.98 -13.89
C ILE A 115 -1.23 27.33 -13.95
N THR A 116 -2.51 27.36 -13.58
CA THR A 116 -3.38 28.55 -13.70
C THR A 116 -3.65 29.28 -12.38
N ASP A 117 -3.07 28.82 -11.28
CA ASP A 117 -3.37 29.26 -9.89
C ASP A 117 -4.88 29.26 -9.57
N ASN A 118 -5.65 28.40 -10.22
CA ASN A 118 -7.11 28.41 -10.12
C ASN A 118 -7.67 27.01 -9.90
N PHE A 119 -7.81 26.68 -8.62
CA PHE A 119 -8.23 25.38 -8.09
C PHE A 119 -9.58 24.89 -8.64
N MET A 120 -10.46 25.80 -9.07
CA MET A 120 -11.78 25.46 -9.63
C MET A 120 -11.70 24.59 -10.88
N TRP A 121 -10.62 24.65 -11.66
CA TRP A 121 -10.43 23.79 -12.82
C TRP A 121 -10.23 22.32 -12.47
N GLY A 122 -9.62 22.03 -11.30
CA GLY A 122 -9.52 20.66 -10.78
C GLY A 122 -10.88 20.10 -10.36
N VAL A 123 -11.71 20.93 -9.72
CA VAL A 123 -13.07 20.56 -9.32
C VAL A 123 -13.94 20.30 -10.55
N VAL A 124 -13.92 21.19 -11.55
CA VAL A 124 -14.71 21.05 -12.78
C VAL A 124 -14.28 19.81 -13.58
N GLY A 125 -12.98 19.54 -13.71
CA GLY A 125 -12.48 18.36 -14.42
C GLY A 125 -12.92 17.04 -13.77
N SER A 126 -13.02 17.01 -12.44
CA SER A 126 -13.45 15.83 -11.67
C SER A 126 -14.92 15.47 -11.94
N PHE A 127 -15.80 16.47 -12.02
CA PHE A 127 -17.23 16.26 -12.32
C PHE A 127 -17.45 15.81 -13.78
N ILE A 128 -16.63 16.28 -14.72
CA ILE A 128 -16.68 15.84 -16.12
C ILE A 128 -16.25 14.37 -16.24
N GLY A 129 -15.13 13.99 -15.61
CA GLY A 129 -14.66 12.60 -15.60
C GLY A 129 -15.68 11.63 -15.00
N MET A 130 -16.26 12.00 -13.84
CA MET A 130 -17.33 11.23 -13.21
C MET A 130 -18.57 11.11 -14.11
N GLY A 131 -18.99 12.21 -14.77
CA GLY A 131 -20.14 12.20 -15.68
C GLY A 131 -19.95 11.30 -16.90
N ILE A 132 -18.78 11.35 -17.54
CA ILE A 132 -18.50 10.49 -18.70
C ILE A 132 -18.40 9.02 -18.26
N SER A 133 -17.84 8.75 -17.08
CA SER A 133 -17.79 7.40 -16.51
C SER A 133 -19.17 6.77 -16.34
N TYR A 134 -20.13 7.48 -15.74
CA TYR A 134 -21.51 6.98 -15.59
C TYR A 134 -22.19 6.69 -16.93
N ILE A 135 -21.93 7.51 -17.95
CA ILE A 135 -22.49 7.31 -19.29
C ILE A 135 -21.89 6.06 -19.94
N LEU A 136 -20.59 5.83 -19.79
CA LEU A 136 -19.92 4.63 -20.32
C LEU A 136 -20.41 3.36 -19.62
N GLU A 137 -20.56 3.40 -18.29
CA GLU A 137 -21.09 2.29 -17.50
C GLU A 137 -22.55 1.95 -17.87
N TYR A 138 -23.38 2.98 -18.10
CA TYR A 138 -24.75 2.82 -18.56
C TYR A 138 -24.83 2.14 -19.94
N ILE A 139 -24.00 2.59 -20.90
CA ILE A 139 -23.96 2.02 -22.25
C ILE A 139 -23.46 0.57 -22.22
N LYS A 140 -22.43 0.26 -21.42
CA LYS A 140 -21.90 -1.10 -21.26
C LYS A 140 -22.98 -2.08 -20.78
N LYS A 141 -23.82 -1.63 -19.84
CA LYS A 141 -24.92 -2.41 -19.27
C LYS A 141 -26.12 -2.62 -20.21
N GLU A 142 -26.30 -1.76 -21.22
CA GLU A 142 -27.38 -1.87 -22.22
C GLU A 142 -26.99 -2.81 -23.39
N ILE A 143 -25.70 -3.13 -23.54
CA ILE A 143 -25.15 -3.96 -24.64
C ILE A 143 -24.96 -5.43 -24.24
N GLU A 144 -25.00 -5.76 -22.93
CA GLU A 144 -24.86 -7.10 -22.34
C GLU A 144 -26.22 -7.76 -22.06
#